data_AF-A0A940CL05-F1
#
_entry.id   AF-A0A940CL05-F1
#
_cell.length_a   1.000
_cell.length_b   1.000
_cell.length_c   1.000
_cell.angle_alpha   90.00
_cell.angle_beta   90.00
_cell.angle_gamma   90.00
#
_symmetry.space_group_name_H-M   'P 1'
#
loop_
_entity.id
_entity.type
_entity.pdbx_description
1 polymer ?
#
loop_
_entity_poly.entity_id
_entity_poly.type
_entity_poly.pdbx_seq_one_letter_code
_entity_poly.pdbx_strand_id
1 'polypeptide(L)'
;RKRVEELGVTLSDQATVEEIRQKEKEYIQRRELIETSLESFVRSATSLIYQINKRYLPRNADLLRVINLVYEQSEIIIREDQEQNENFLMLIYVKDQDVSKNLIIVEDKTNPEKHETREYNRSQIFKFGDDLADSMVRYLEGIRERSKKAS
;
A
#
# COMPACT_ATOMS: atom_id res chain seq x y z
N ARG A 1 17.33 -7.31 -24.88
CA ARG A 1 18.48 -6.98 -23.99
C ARG A 1 18.14 -6.03 -22.85
N LYS A 2 17.10 -5.18 -22.92
CA LYS A 2 16.70 -4.28 -21.80
C LYS A 2 15.83 -4.88 -20.68
N ARG A 3 15.27 -6.10 -20.82
CA ARG A 3 14.43 -6.74 -19.78
C ARG A 3 15.22 -7.52 -18.71
N VAL A 4 16.51 -7.73 -18.93
CA VAL A 4 17.33 -8.65 -18.12
C VAL A 4 18.05 -7.92 -16.97
N GLU A 5 18.18 -6.60 -17.05
CA GLU A 5 18.90 -5.79 -16.05
C GLU A 5 18.05 -5.50 -14.79
N GLU A 6 16.72 -5.51 -14.87
CA GLU A 6 15.83 -5.33 -13.71
C GLU A 6 15.78 -6.54 -12.77
N LEU A 7 16.35 -7.68 -13.16
CA LEU A 7 16.24 -8.94 -12.42
C LEU A 7 17.32 -9.13 -11.34
N GLY A 8 18.33 -8.25 -11.23
CA GLY A 8 19.39 -8.38 -10.21
C GLY A 8 20.19 -9.70 -10.30
N VAL A 9 20.00 -10.47 -11.38
CA VAL A 9 20.71 -11.72 -11.62
C VAL A 9 22.07 -11.36 -12.17
N THR A 10 23.12 -11.55 -11.38
CA THR A 10 24.46 -11.76 -11.95
C THR A 10 24.37 -12.97 -12.87
N LEU A 11 24.30 -12.72 -14.17
CA LEU A 11 24.39 -13.74 -15.20
C LEU A 11 25.76 -14.41 -15.06
N SER A 12 25.80 -15.50 -14.29
CA SER A 12 26.84 -16.51 -14.51
C SER A 12 26.57 -17.06 -15.92
N ASP A 13 27.58 -17.03 -16.79
CA ASP A 13 27.55 -17.45 -18.20
C ASP A 13 27.15 -18.94 -18.42
N GLN A 14 26.65 -19.62 -17.39
CA GLN A 14 26.29 -21.04 -17.36
C GLN A 14 24.78 -21.32 -17.23
N ALA A 15 23.92 -20.31 -17.06
CA ALA A 15 22.49 -20.56 -16.90
C ALA A 15 21.85 -21.02 -18.23
N THR A 16 21.21 -22.20 -18.23
CA THR A 16 20.55 -22.74 -19.42
C THR A 16 19.25 -21.98 -19.72
N VAL A 17 18.84 -21.93 -21.00
CA VAL A 17 17.57 -21.29 -21.42
C VAL A 17 16.37 -21.80 -20.61
N GLU A 18 16.38 -23.08 -20.24
CA GLU A 18 15.32 -23.70 -19.44
C GLU A 18 15.30 -23.19 -18.00
N GLU A 19 16.46 -22.95 -17.39
CA GLU A 19 16.57 -22.37 -16.04
C GLU A 19 16.08 -20.91 -16.02
N ILE A 20 16.35 -20.15 -17.09
CA ILE A 20 15.85 -18.78 -17.24
C ILE A 20 14.32 -18.78 -17.32
N ARG A 21 13.73 -19.64 -18.17
CA ARG A 21 12.27 -19.77 -18.30
C ARG A 21 11.61 -20.19 -16.99
N GLN A 22 12.23 -21.11 -16.26
CA GLN A 22 11.72 -21.56 -14.98
C GLN A 22 11.70 -20.43 -13.93
N LYS A 23 12.79 -19.65 -13.84
CA LYS A 23 12.86 -18.47 -12.97
C LYS A 23 11.84 -17.39 -13.35
N GLU A 24 11.64 -17.14 -14.65
CA GLU A 24 10.61 -16.21 -15.12
C GLU A 24 9.20 -16.67 -14.71
N LYS A 25 8.91 -17.96 -14.84
CA LYS A 25 7.62 -18.54 -14.44
C LYS A 25 7.39 -18.41 -12.92
N GLU A 26 8.39 -18.73 -12.11
CA GLU A 26 8.32 -18.60 -10.65
C GLU A 26 8.14 -17.14 -10.21
N TYR A 27 8.81 -16.21 -10.89
CA TYR A 27 8.65 -14.78 -10.64
C TYR A 27 7.21 -14.31 -10.94
N ILE A 28 6.65 -14.69 -12.08
CA ILE A 28 5.26 -14.34 -12.46
C ILE A 28 4.27 -14.91 -11.45
N GLN A 29 4.41 -16.18 -11.08
CA GLN A 29 3.53 -16.83 -10.09
C GLN A 29 3.60 -16.15 -8.73
N ARG A 30 4.79 -15.74 -8.29
CA ARG A 30 4.96 -15.00 -7.03
C ARG A 30 4.24 -13.65 -7.08
N ARG A 31 4.37 -12.91 -8.19
CA ARG A 31 3.69 -11.63 -8.38
C ARG A 31 2.17 -11.76 -8.36
N GLU A 32 1.63 -12.73 -9.08
CA GLU A 32 0.19 -13.03 -9.10
C GLU A 32 -0.34 -13.35 -7.70
N LEU A 33 0.43 -14.11 -6.91
CA LEU A 33 0.07 -14.43 -5.54
C LEU A 33 0.04 -13.17 -4.66
N ILE A 34 1.03 -12.27 -4.79
CA ILE A 34 1.05 -11.00 -4.06
C ILE A 34 -0.16 -10.14 -4.45
N GLU A 35 -0.42 -10.00 -5.74
CA GLU A 35 -1.54 -9.21 -6.25
C GLU A 35 -2.87 -9.70 -5.68
N THR A 36 -3.09 -11.01 -5.74
CA THR A 36 -4.28 -11.64 -5.15
C THR A 36 -4.38 -11.42 -3.63
N SER A 37 -3.26 -11.31 -2.93
CA SER A 37 -3.22 -11.10 -1.47
C SER A 37 -3.64 -9.70 -1.05
N LEU A 38 -3.23 -8.70 -1.83
CA LEU A 38 -3.48 -7.29 -1.55
C LEU A 38 -4.76 -6.78 -2.21
N GLU A 39 -5.35 -7.52 -3.15
CA GLU A 39 -6.52 -7.08 -3.91
C GLU A 39 -7.69 -6.63 -3.02
N SER A 40 -7.99 -7.38 -1.95
CA SER A 40 -9.05 -7.02 -1.00
C SER A 40 -8.72 -5.74 -0.23
N PHE A 41 -7.45 -5.53 0.12
CA PHE A 41 -6.95 -4.33 0.80
C PHE A 41 -7.03 -3.10 -0.12
N VAL A 42 -6.64 -3.24 -1.39
CA VAL A 42 -6.80 -2.18 -2.41
C VAL A 42 -8.26 -1.76 -2.53
N ARG A 43 -9.18 -2.72 -2.65
CA ARG A 43 -10.62 -2.42 -2.77
C ARG A 43 -11.15 -1.72 -1.52
N SER A 44 -10.79 -2.20 -0.34
CA SER A 44 -11.22 -1.63 0.94
C SER A 44 -10.73 -0.18 1.08
N ALA A 45 -9.44 0.06 0.86
CA ALA A 45 -8.84 1.39 0.92
C ALA A 45 -9.47 2.34 -0.11
N THR A 46 -9.58 1.91 -1.37
CA THR A 46 -10.15 2.72 -2.45
C THR A 46 -11.59 3.12 -2.14
N SER A 47 -12.41 2.18 -1.65
CA SER A 47 -13.81 2.43 -1.30
C SER A 47 -13.93 3.46 -0.18
N LEU A 48 -13.18 3.31 0.91
CA LEU A 48 -13.24 4.25 2.03
C LEU A 48 -12.75 5.64 1.63
N ILE A 49 -11.60 5.72 0.95
CA ILE A 49 -11.02 7.00 0.54
C ILE A 49 -11.96 7.75 -0.42
N TYR A 50 -12.63 7.05 -1.35
CA TYR A 50 -13.66 7.66 -2.18
C TYR A 50 -14.80 8.26 -1.34
N GLN A 51 -15.29 7.52 -0.33
CA GLN A 51 -16.36 8.02 0.55
C GLN A 51 -15.92 9.24 1.36
N ILE A 52 -14.68 9.24 1.87
CA ILE A 52 -14.08 10.37 2.59
C ILE A 52 -14.01 11.61 1.71
N ASN A 53 -13.38 11.50 0.54
CA ASN A 53 -13.25 12.61 -0.40
C ASN A 53 -14.63 13.19 -0.78
N LYS A 54 -15.63 12.33 -0.95
CA LYS A 54 -16.97 12.74 -1.36
C LYS A 54 -17.79 13.41 -0.26
N ARG A 55 -17.68 12.94 0.99
CA ARG A 55 -18.65 13.29 2.06
C ARG A 55 -18.04 13.96 3.28
N TYR A 56 -16.79 13.67 3.61
CA TYR A 56 -16.23 13.97 4.93
C TYR A 56 -15.01 14.91 4.90
N LEU A 57 -14.34 15.01 3.74
CA LEU A 57 -13.20 15.87 3.53
C LEU A 57 -13.61 17.36 3.53
N PRO A 58 -12.99 18.22 4.35
CA PRO A 58 -13.23 19.66 4.33
C PRO A 58 -12.87 20.30 2.98
N ARG A 59 -13.57 21.38 2.59
CA ARG A 59 -13.38 22.03 1.27
C ARG A 59 -11.98 22.61 1.03
N ASN A 60 -11.28 22.97 2.11
CA ASN A 60 -9.94 23.54 2.10
C ASN A 60 -8.84 22.47 2.27
N ALA A 61 -9.22 21.20 2.44
CA ALA A 61 -8.28 20.10 2.58
C ALA A 61 -7.95 19.50 1.21
N ASP A 62 -6.76 18.91 1.12
CA ASP A 62 -6.33 18.26 -0.10
C ASP A 62 -7.01 16.89 -0.30
N LEU A 63 -7.21 16.50 -1.55
CA LEU A 63 -7.82 15.22 -1.88
C LEU A 63 -6.90 14.08 -1.45
N LEU A 64 -7.51 13.00 -0.97
CA LEU A 64 -6.78 11.78 -0.64
C LEU A 64 -6.70 10.87 -1.86
N ARG A 65 -5.53 10.26 -2.07
CA ARG A 65 -5.27 9.31 -3.15
C ARG A 65 -4.88 7.95 -2.58
N VAL A 66 -5.38 6.92 -3.24
CA VAL A 66 -4.85 5.55 -3.12
C VAL A 66 -4.01 5.28 -4.35
N ILE A 67 -2.71 5.09 -4.16
CA ILE A 67 -1.77 4.70 -5.21
C ILE A 67 -1.58 3.19 -5.11
N ASN A 68 -2.03 2.49 -6.13
CA ASN A 68 -1.88 1.05 -6.25
C ASN A 68 -0.58 0.75 -7.01
N LEU A 69 0.46 0.35 -6.29
CA LEU A 69 1.76 -0.07 -6.83
C LEU A 69 1.98 -1.57 -6.58
N VAL A 70 0.90 -2.34 -6.45
CA VAL A 70 0.98 -3.76 -6.08
C VAL A 70 1.74 -4.56 -7.13
N TYR A 71 1.55 -4.22 -8.41
CA TYR A 71 2.21 -4.89 -9.52
C TYR A 71 3.72 -4.60 -9.56
N GLU A 72 4.11 -3.33 -9.41
CA GLU A 72 5.49 -2.89 -9.51
C GLU A 72 6.27 -3.14 -8.22
N GLN A 73 5.71 -2.74 -7.08
CA GLN A 73 6.41 -2.63 -5.79
C GLN A 73 5.78 -3.48 -4.69
N SER A 74 4.61 -4.07 -4.92
CA SER A 74 3.89 -4.85 -3.89
C SER A 74 3.42 -3.99 -2.72
N GLU A 75 3.05 -2.75 -3.03
CA GLU A 75 2.70 -1.70 -2.08
C GLU A 75 1.38 -1.02 -2.45
N ILE A 76 0.66 -0.56 -1.44
CA ILE A 76 -0.48 0.35 -1.54
C ILE A 76 -0.16 1.56 -0.69
N ILE A 77 -0.29 2.76 -1.26
CA ILE A 77 0.01 4.00 -0.58
C ILE A 77 -1.25 4.85 -0.48
N ILE A 78 -1.54 5.38 0.71
CA ILE A 78 -2.55 6.42 0.92
C ILE A 78 -1.83 7.72 1.24
N ARG A 79 -2.10 8.79 0.48
CA ARG A 79 -1.48 10.11 0.67
C ARG A 79 -2.38 11.26 0.21
N GLU A 80 -1.98 12.48 0.52
CA GLU A 80 -2.57 13.71 -0.04
C GLU A 80 -2.12 13.92 -1.50
N ASP A 81 -2.97 14.50 -2.35
CA ASP A 81 -2.76 14.62 -3.81
C ASP A 81 -1.61 15.55 -4.20
N GLN A 82 -1.43 16.65 -3.46
CA GLN A 82 -0.41 17.67 -3.65
C GLN A 82 0.94 17.30 -3.00
N GLU A 83 1.01 16.19 -2.26
CA GLU A 83 2.25 15.75 -1.64
C GLU A 83 3.24 15.24 -2.70
N GLN A 84 4.37 15.94 -2.84
CA GLN A 84 5.37 15.68 -3.90
C GLN A 84 6.50 14.75 -3.45
N ASN A 85 6.64 14.49 -2.14
CA ASN A 85 7.69 13.63 -1.58
C ASN A 85 7.22 12.18 -1.39
N GLU A 86 8.10 11.30 -0.90
CA GLU A 86 7.76 9.94 -0.43
C GLU A 86 6.90 9.94 0.86
N ASN A 87 6.25 11.07 1.18
CA ASN A 87 5.43 11.19 2.36
C ASN A 87 4.07 10.53 2.13
N PHE A 88 3.62 9.77 3.13
CA PHE A 88 2.39 8.98 3.07
C PHE A 88 1.66 9.04 4.40
N LEU A 89 0.34 8.91 4.33
CA LEU A 89 -0.51 8.71 5.50
C LEU A 89 -0.53 7.23 5.90
N MET A 90 -0.56 6.34 4.91
CA MET A 90 -0.53 4.90 5.14
C MET A 90 0.24 4.17 4.05
N LEU A 91 1.02 3.16 4.43
CA LEU A 91 1.71 2.22 3.53
C LEU A 91 1.30 0.79 3.88
N ILE A 92 0.85 0.03 2.89
CA ILE A 92 0.38 -1.34 3.05
C ILE A 92 1.21 -2.24 2.13
N TYR A 93 1.83 -3.30 2.66
CA TYR A 93 2.71 -4.17 1.89
C TYR A 93 2.77 -5.60 2.45
N VAL A 94 3.28 -6.54 1.65
CA VAL A 94 3.54 -7.92 2.12
C VAL A 94 4.91 -7.98 2.78
N LYS A 95 4.98 -8.48 4.02
CA LYS A 95 6.25 -8.60 4.77
C LYS A 95 7.27 -9.43 4.00
N ASP A 96 8.48 -8.90 3.86
CA ASP A 96 9.61 -9.52 3.14
C ASP A 96 9.32 -9.90 1.67
N GLN A 97 8.25 -9.35 1.07
CA GLN A 97 7.71 -9.79 -0.22
C GLN A 97 7.41 -11.30 -0.27
N ASP A 98 7.22 -11.91 0.91
CA ASP A 98 7.00 -13.34 1.07
C ASP A 98 5.53 -13.62 1.35
N VAL A 99 4.82 -13.91 0.27
CA VAL A 99 3.39 -14.22 0.31
C VAL A 99 3.07 -15.52 1.04
N SER A 100 4.05 -16.41 1.25
CA SER A 100 3.86 -17.63 2.03
C SER A 100 3.66 -17.34 3.52
N LYS A 101 4.25 -16.24 4.01
CA LYS A 101 4.05 -15.76 5.39
C LYS A 101 2.63 -15.26 5.63
N ASN A 102 1.87 -15.01 4.57
CA ASN A 102 0.49 -14.53 4.62
C ASN A 102 0.32 -13.23 5.44
N LEU A 103 1.38 -12.45 5.59
CA LEU A 103 1.46 -11.35 6.54
C LEU A 103 1.56 -10.03 5.80
N ILE A 104 0.55 -9.19 6.01
CA ILE A 104 0.40 -7.86 5.43
C ILE A 104 0.68 -6.86 6.54
N ILE A 105 1.57 -5.91 6.26
CA ILE A 105 1.97 -4.85 7.18
C ILE A 105 1.28 -3.56 6.77
N VAL A 106 0.84 -2.80 7.76
CA VAL A 106 0.28 -1.46 7.59
C VAL A 106 1.05 -0.50 8.48
N GLU A 107 1.77 0.42 7.86
CA GLU A 107 2.38 1.57 8.53
C GLU A 107 1.39 2.73 8.48
N ASP A 108 0.96 3.20 9.65
CA ASP A 108 -0.02 4.27 9.82
C ASP A 108 0.65 5.51 10.44
N LYS A 109 0.61 6.61 9.68
CA LYS A 109 1.11 7.94 10.07
C LYS A 109 -0.01 8.98 10.17
N THR A 110 -1.27 8.55 10.21
CA THR A 110 -2.42 9.46 10.34
C THR A 110 -2.39 10.24 11.67
N ASN A 111 -1.74 9.69 12.70
CA ASN A 111 -1.43 10.40 13.93
C ASN A 111 0.01 10.94 13.89
N PRO A 112 0.21 12.27 13.89
CA PRO A 112 1.55 12.87 13.85
C PRO A 112 2.35 12.67 15.14
N GLU A 113 1.71 12.35 16.27
CA GLU A 113 2.39 12.13 17.56
C GLU A 113 2.88 10.70 17.71
N LYS A 114 2.26 9.74 16.99
CA LYS A 114 2.53 8.32 17.14
C LYS A 114 2.28 7.58 15.85
N HIS A 115 3.36 7.06 15.25
CA HIS A 115 3.26 6.12 14.15
C HIS A 115 2.89 4.74 14.69
N GLU A 116 2.04 4.02 13.97
CA GLU A 116 1.59 2.68 14.34
C GLU A 116 1.85 1.68 13.22
N THR A 117 2.47 0.55 13.57
CA THR A 117 2.65 -0.57 12.66
C THR A 117 1.70 -1.69 13.07
N ARG A 118 0.86 -2.14 12.14
CA ARG A 118 -0.12 -3.23 12.37
C ARG A 118 0.14 -4.37 11.40
N GLU A 119 -0.04 -5.60 11.87
CA GLU A 119 0.10 -6.80 11.07
C GLU A 119 -1.27 -7.48 10.88
N TYR A 120 -1.52 -7.96 9.67
CA TYR A 120 -2.76 -8.62 9.28
C TYR A 120 -2.48 -9.87 8.47
N ASN A 121 -3.30 -10.89 8.68
CA ASN A 121 -3.43 -11.98 7.72
C ASN A 121 -4.47 -11.62 6.65
N ARG A 122 -4.42 -12.28 5.48
CA ARG A 122 -5.41 -12.08 4.39
C ARG A 122 -6.87 -12.22 4.83
N SER A 123 -7.15 -13.06 5.84
CA SER A 123 -8.51 -13.28 6.37
C SER A 123 -9.02 -12.13 7.25
N GLN A 124 -8.17 -11.21 7.68
CA GLN A 124 -8.51 -10.13 8.60
C GLN A 124 -8.92 -8.84 7.90
N ILE A 125 -9.44 -8.93 6.66
CA ILE A 125 -9.81 -7.77 5.86
C ILE A 125 -10.86 -6.86 6.54
N PHE A 126 -11.80 -7.44 7.29
CA PHE A 126 -12.80 -6.65 8.02
C PHE A 126 -12.18 -5.87 9.17
N LYS A 127 -11.29 -6.54 9.94
CA LYS A 127 -10.52 -5.86 10.99
C LYS A 127 -9.69 -4.72 10.41
N PHE A 128 -8.99 -4.95 9.30
CA PHE A 128 -8.28 -3.91 8.57
C PHE A 128 -9.21 -2.75 8.15
N GLY A 129 -10.43 -3.05 7.68
CA GLY A 129 -11.41 -2.04 7.30
C GLY A 129 -11.83 -1.14 8.48
N ASP A 130 -12.12 -1.74 9.63
CA ASP A 130 -12.46 -1.02 10.88
C ASP A 130 -11.27 -0.15 11.32
N ASP A 131 -10.09 -0.76 11.37
CA ASP A 131 -8.82 -0.13 11.72
C ASP A 131 -8.47 1.06 10.80
N LEU A 132 -8.70 0.92 9.51
CA LEU A 132 -8.50 1.97 8.50
C LEU A 132 -9.50 3.11 8.70
N ALA A 133 -10.77 2.80 8.96
CA ALA A 133 -11.80 3.81 9.22
C ALA A 133 -11.43 4.67 10.44
N ASP A 134 -11.03 4.05 11.55
CA ASP A 134 -10.60 4.76 12.75
C ASP A 134 -9.40 5.68 12.49
N SER A 135 -8.43 5.19 11.72
CA SER A 135 -7.23 5.95 11.34
C SER A 135 -7.60 7.19 10.52
N MET A 136 -8.53 7.03 9.58
CA MET A 136 -9.00 8.14 8.75
C MET A 136 -9.88 9.14 9.52
N VAL A 137 -10.66 8.68 10.51
CA VAL A 137 -11.41 9.59 11.40
C VAL A 137 -10.45 10.48 12.17
N ARG A 138 -9.41 9.90 12.79
CA ARG A 138 -8.36 10.67 13.50
C ARG A 138 -7.68 11.68 12.58
N TYR A 139 -7.36 11.28 11.35
CA TYR A 139 -6.78 12.15 10.35
C TYR A 139 -7.66 13.39 10.07
N LEU A 140 -8.95 13.16 9.82
CA LEU A 140 -9.93 14.22 9.53
C LEU A 140 -10.15 15.15 10.72
N GLU A 141 -10.14 14.63 11.95
CA GLU A 141 -10.19 15.44 13.17
C GLU A 141 -8.99 16.39 13.24
N GLY A 142 -7.79 15.89 13.00
CA GLY A 142 -6.57 16.69 12.96
C GLY A 142 -6.63 17.83 11.94
N ILE A 143 -7.16 17.58 10.73
CA ILE A 143 -7.37 18.64 9.72
C ILE A 143 -8.32 19.73 10.23
N ARG A 144 -9.44 19.32 10.85
CA ARG A 144 -10.46 20.25 11.34
C ARG A 144 -9.94 21.10 12.49
N GLU A 145 -9.16 20.52 13.39
CA GLU A 145 -8.53 21.26 14.49
C GLU A 145 -7.52 22.30 13.99
N ARG A 146 -6.67 21.94 13.02
CA ARG A 146 -5.73 22.88 12.40
C ARG A 146 -6.46 24.03 11.70
N SER A 147 -7.55 23.72 11.00
CA SER A 147 -8.39 24.73 10.33
C SER A 147 -9.05 25.70 11.34
N LYS A 148 -9.48 25.22 12.50
CA LYS A 148 -10.04 26.05 13.57
C LYS A 148 -9.01 26.98 14.22
N LYS A 149 -7.76 26.52 14.39
CA LYS A 149 -6.67 27.32 14.98
C LYS A 149 -6.16 28.41 14.04
N ALA A 150 -6.34 28.23 12.73
CA ALA A 150 -5.91 29.18 11.70
C ALA A 150 -6.96 30.27 11.38
N SER A 151 -8.18 30.15 11.92
CA SER A 151 -9.27 31.13 11.78
C SER A 151 -9.39 32.01 13.00
#